data_AF-A0A453D2V1-F1
#
_entry.id   AF-A0A453D2V1-F1
#
_cell.length_a   1.000
_cell.length_b   1.000
_cell.length_c   1.000
_cell.angle_alpha   90.00
_cell.angle_beta   90.00
_cell.angle_gamma   90.00
#
_symmetry.space_group_name_H-M   'P 1'
#
loop_
_entity.id
_entity.type
_entity.pdbx_description
1 polymer ?
#
loop_
_entity_poly.entity_id
_entity_poly.type
_entity_poly.pdbx_seq_one_letter_code
_entity_poly.pdbx_strand_id
1 'polypeptide(L)'
;IFDAIICDPPYGVRAGGRKSGGRKLLKGIIPPYTVPDEKRENHIPSTAPYSLAECVHDLLHLAARMLVVGGRLVFFYPMLREDDAAGVAKFPEHPCFKLVSSCEQILSLRYSRVLLTMVKVGPYTEEVERMGEERHQEFRENHQKWMEEGNLHTAVFSPAEHDKKPESDRGSKPKYRGKYV
;
A
#
# COMPACT_ATOMS: atom_id res chain seq x y z
N ILE A 1 4.59 9.78 20.18
CA ILE A 1 3.36 10.38 19.60
C ILE A 1 3.83 11.46 18.62
N PHE A 2 3.19 11.56 17.45
CA PHE A 2 3.61 12.46 16.35
C PHE A 2 2.45 13.33 15.84
N ASP A 3 2.78 14.49 15.26
CA ASP A 3 1.81 15.37 14.57
C ASP A 3 1.57 14.97 13.11
N ALA A 4 2.59 14.40 12.46
CA ALA A 4 2.50 13.96 11.08
C ALA A 4 3.38 12.74 10.79
N ILE A 5 2.92 11.93 9.86
CA ILE A 5 3.69 10.85 9.21
C ILE A 5 3.66 11.12 7.71
N ILE A 6 4.83 11.21 7.09
CA ILE A 6 5.00 11.44 5.65
C ILE A 6 5.90 10.34 5.11
N CYS A 7 5.43 9.55 4.14
CA CYS A 7 6.20 8.42 3.62
C CYS A 7 5.91 8.07 2.15
N ASP A 8 6.82 7.30 1.56
CA ASP A 8 6.65 6.70 0.23
C ASP A 8 6.77 5.16 0.36
N PRO A 9 5.73 4.46 0.87
CA PRO A 9 5.79 3.02 1.11
C PRO A 9 6.09 2.19 -0.16
N PRO A 10 6.63 0.97 -0.01
CA PRO A 10 6.94 0.14 -1.16
C PRO A 10 5.67 -0.45 -1.78
N TYR A 11 5.30 0.01 -2.99
CA TYR A 11 4.08 -0.42 -3.67
C TYR A 11 4.23 -1.60 -4.65
N GLY A 12 5.42 -2.19 -4.72
CA GLY A 12 5.63 -3.35 -5.60
C GLY A 12 5.91 -3.04 -7.07
N VAL A 13 5.91 -1.78 -7.52
CA VAL A 13 6.17 -1.45 -8.94
C VAL A 13 7.63 -1.64 -9.33
N ARG A 14 8.57 -1.03 -8.61
CA ARG A 14 10.01 -1.14 -8.90
C ARG A 14 10.74 -2.06 -7.94
N ALA A 15 10.24 -2.15 -6.71
CA ALA A 15 10.74 -3.04 -5.67
C ALA A 15 9.53 -3.65 -4.96
N GLY A 16 9.51 -4.98 -4.85
CA GLY A 16 8.50 -5.71 -4.09
C GLY A 16 8.55 -5.32 -2.62
N GLY A 17 7.40 -5.07 -2.00
CA GLY A 17 7.31 -4.90 -0.56
C GLY A 17 7.88 -6.12 0.15
N ARG A 18 8.64 -5.88 1.23
CA ARG A 18 9.14 -6.94 2.12
C ARG A 18 8.82 -6.61 3.55
N LYS A 19 8.38 -7.61 4.31
CA LYS A 19 8.19 -7.54 5.76
C LYS A 19 9.06 -8.55 6.47
N SER A 20 9.37 -8.27 7.73
CA SER A 20 10.02 -9.23 8.61
C SER A 20 9.14 -10.46 8.80
N GLY A 21 9.73 -11.64 8.71
CA GLY A 21 9.05 -12.92 8.83
C GLY A 21 9.50 -13.89 7.75
N GLY A 22 9.96 -15.07 8.16
CA GLY A 22 10.29 -16.13 7.20
C GLY A 22 9.04 -16.76 6.59
N ARG A 23 9.17 -17.34 5.39
CA ARG A 23 8.07 -18.06 4.73
C ARG A 23 7.45 -19.14 5.62
N LYS A 24 8.25 -19.85 6.41
CA LYS A 24 7.77 -20.88 7.35
C LYS A 24 7.01 -20.28 8.54
N LEU A 25 7.43 -19.10 9.03
CA LEU A 25 6.77 -18.38 10.11
C LEU A 25 5.39 -17.87 9.67
N LEU A 26 5.31 -17.26 8.49
CA LEU A 26 4.05 -16.75 7.95
C LEU A 26 3.06 -17.86 7.61
N LYS A 27 3.54 -19.02 7.16
CA LYS A 27 2.73 -20.23 6.94
C LYS A 27 2.32 -20.95 8.24
N GLY A 28 2.70 -20.43 9.41
CA GLY A 28 2.42 -21.07 10.71
C GLY A 28 3.12 -22.41 10.92
N ILE A 29 4.11 -22.77 10.08
CA ILE A 29 4.87 -24.03 10.18
C ILE A 29 5.81 -23.98 11.40
N ILE A 30 6.30 -22.79 11.74
CA ILE A 30 7.17 -22.56 12.90
C ILE A 30 6.51 -21.47 13.75
N PRO A 31 6.43 -21.62 15.08
CA PRO A 31 5.92 -20.57 15.96
C PRO A 31 6.86 -19.35 15.98
N PRO A 32 6.36 -18.18 16.40
CA PRO A 32 7.22 -17.05 16.74
C PRO A 32 8.30 -17.49 17.73
N TYR A 33 9.55 -17.12 17.44
CA TYR A 33 10.68 -17.45 18.29
C TYR A 33 11.46 -16.18 18.65
N THR A 34 12.02 -16.18 19.85
CA THR A 34 12.89 -15.11 20.31
C THR A 34 14.33 -15.48 19.96
N VAL A 35 15.04 -14.55 19.33
CA VAL A 35 16.46 -14.73 19.02
C VAL A 35 17.24 -14.74 20.35
N PRO A 36 18.04 -15.79 20.63
CA PRO A 36 18.90 -15.82 21.82
C PRO A 36 19.81 -14.59 21.90
N ASP A 37 20.07 -14.08 23.10
CA ASP A 37 20.85 -12.85 23.33
C ASP A 37 22.21 -12.87 22.60
N GLU A 38 22.92 -14.00 22.69
CA GLU A 38 24.23 -14.23 22.06
C GLU A 38 24.23 -14.08 20.54
N LYS A 39 23.08 -14.30 19.89
CA LYS A 39 22.93 -14.23 18.42
C LYS A 39 22.31 -12.91 17.97
N ARG A 40 21.84 -12.06 18.90
CA ARG A 40 21.04 -10.88 18.59
C ARG A 40 21.78 -9.85 17.74
N GLU A 41 23.05 -9.59 18.04
CA GLU A 41 23.82 -8.53 17.37
C GLU A 41 24.03 -8.81 15.87
N ASN A 42 24.18 -10.07 15.48
CA ASN A 42 24.46 -10.47 14.09
C ASN A 42 23.26 -11.16 13.42
N HIS A 43 22.09 -11.17 14.07
CA HIS A 43 20.91 -11.83 13.51
C HIS A 43 20.24 -10.95 12.46
N ILE A 44 20.23 -11.44 11.21
CA ILE A 44 19.46 -10.85 10.13
C ILE A 44 18.11 -11.57 10.04
N PRO A 45 16.98 -10.92 10.36
CA PRO A 45 15.69 -11.56 10.28
C PRO A 45 15.37 -11.94 8.83
N SER A 46 14.83 -13.15 8.65
CA SER A 46 14.27 -13.54 7.36
C SER A 46 13.13 -12.61 6.99
N THR A 47 13.03 -12.30 5.69
CA THR A 47 11.96 -11.45 5.15
C THR A 47 11.07 -12.24 4.21
N ALA A 48 9.84 -11.78 4.07
CA ALA A 48 8.85 -12.34 3.17
C ALA A 48 8.24 -11.23 2.30
N PRO A 49 7.61 -11.61 1.17
CA PRO A 49 6.83 -10.66 0.38
C PRO A 49 5.78 -9.95 1.23
N TYR A 50 5.52 -8.70 0.90
CA TYR A 50 4.56 -7.84 1.58
C TYR A 50 3.65 -7.25 0.51
N SER A 51 2.38 -7.63 0.52
CA SER A 51 1.43 -7.13 -0.47
C SER A 51 1.15 -5.65 -0.23
N LEU A 52 0.77 -4.93 -1.30
CA LEU A 52 0.38 -3.53 -1.20
C LEU A 52 -0.76 -3.34 -0.19
N ALA A 53 -1.78 -4.19 -0.26
CA ALA A 53 -2.95 -4.13 0.60
C ALA A 53 -2.57 -4.26 2.08
N GLU A 54 -1.73 -5.24 2.42
CA GLU A 54 -1.26 -5.45 3.79
C GLU A 54 -0.36 -4.29 4.25
N CYS A 55 0.57 -3.83 3.40
CA CYS A 55 1.46 -2.72 3.72
C CYS A 55 0.73 -1.42 4.03
N VAL A 56 -0.28 -1.10 3.23
CA VAL A 56 -1.09 0.11 3.40
C VAL A 56 -2.02 -0.02 4.62
N HIS A 57 -2.59 -1.20 4.85
CA HIS A 57 -3.37 -1.46 6.06
C HIS A 57 -2.54 -1.23 7.32
N ASP A 58 -1.37 -1.87 7.40
CA ASP A 58 -0.49 -1.76 8.57
C ASP A 58 0.01 -0.32 8.77
N LEU A 59 0.26 0.41 7.68
CA LEU A 59 0.59 1.84 7.75
C LEU A 59 -0.54 2.67 8.36
N LEU A 60 -1.79 2.47 7.91
CA LEU A 60 -2.95 3.17 8.45
C LEU A 60 -3.16 2.84 9.92
N HIS A 61 -3.03 1.57 10.28
CA HIS A 61 -3.21 1.10 11.64
C HIS A 61 -2.11 1.63 12.58
N LEU A 62 -0.85 1.60 12.15
CA LEU A 62 0.28 2.21 12.86
C LEU A 62 0.07 3.72 13.04
N ALA A 63 -0.30 4.42 11.98
CA ALA A 63 -0.55 5.86 12.03
C ALA A 63 -1.70 6.20 12.99
N ALA A 64 -2.74 5.37 13.05
CA ALA A 64 -3.84 5.54 14.00
C ALA A 64 -3.35 5.45 15.45
N ARG A 65 -2.38 4.58 15.75
CA ARG A 65 -1.78 4.49 17.10
C ARG A 65 -0.86 5.66 17.42
N MET A 66 -0.08 6.12 16.45
CA MET A 66 1.04 7.04 16.70
C MET A 66 0.67 8.53 16.59
N LEU A 67 -0.30 8.88 15.76
CA LEU A 67 -0.69 10.28 15.50
C LEU A 67 -1.60 10.82 16.60
N VAL A 68 -1.46 12.11 16.92
CA VAL A 68 -2.50 12.85 17.67
C VAL A 68 -3.77 12.99 16.83
N VAL A 69 -4.93 13.16 17.48
CA VAL A 69 -6.16 13.56 16.78
C VAL A 69 -5.92 14.94 16.15
N GLY A 70 -6.31 15.10 14.88
CA GLY A 70 -5.96 16.26 14.06
C GLY A 70 -4.61 16.12 13.32
N GLY A 71 -3.78 15.15 13.71
CA GLY A 71 -2.53 14.83 13.02
C GLY A 71 -2.77 14.26 11.62
N ARG A 72 -1.74 14.30 10.78
CA ARG A 72 -1.86 13.95 9.34
C ARG A 72 -1.01 12.76 8.93
N LEU A 73 -1.61 11.85 8.17
CA LEU A 73 -0.90 10.82 7.42
C LEU A 73 -0.85 11.25 5.95
N VAL A 74 0.36 11.33 5.40
CA VAL A 74 0.59 11.68 4.00
C VAL A 74 1.45 10.61 3.35
N PHE A 75 0.94 9.97 2.30
CA PHE A 75 1.68 8.90 1.62
C PHE A 75 1.33 8.83 0.14
N PHE A 76 2.26 8.36 -0.69
CA PHE A 76 1.91 8.04 -2.08
C PHE A 76 1.13 6.72 -2.13
N TYR A 77 0.26 6.58 -3.12
CA TYR A 77 -0.49 5.35 -3.39
C TYR A 77 -0.47 5.10 -4.90
N PRO A 78 -0.18 3.87 -5.35
CA PRO A 78 -0.12 3.57 -6.77
C PRO A 78 -1.53 3.52 -7.38
N MET A 79 -1.64 3.91 -8.64
CA MET A 79 -2.88 3.80 -9.41
C MET A 79 -2.61 3.31 -10.82
N LEU A 80 -3.45 2.38 -11.28
CA LEU A 80 -3.52 1.99 -12.68
C LEU A 80 -4.48 2.91 -13.41
N ARG A 81 -4.08 3.39 -14.59
CA ARG A 81 -4.86 4.39 -15.35
C ARG A 81 -5.87 3.77 -16.32
N GLU A 82 -5.76 2.48 -16.61
CA GLU A 82 -6.64 1.78 -17.57
C GLU A 82 -8.03 1.47 -16.96
N ASP A 83 -8.15 1.45 -15.63
CA ASP A 83 -9.42 1.21 -14.90
C ASP A 83 -10.32 2.46 -14.74
N ASP A 84 -9.91 3.61 -15.28
CA ASP A 84 -10.59 4.91 -15.11
C ASP A 84 -11.90 5.03 -15.92
N ALA A 85 -12.37 3.95 -16.55
CA ALA A 85 -13.66 3.91 -17.24
C ALA A 85 -14.86 3.83 -16.29
N ALA A 86 -14.65 3.46 -15.01
CA ALA A 86 -15.74 3.25 -14.04
C ALA A 86 -15.98 4.42 -13.07
N GLY A 87 -15.10 5.43 -13.03
CA GLY A 87 -15.28 6.63 -12.22
C GLY A 87 -15.12 6.40 -10.70
N VAL A 88 -14.19 7.16 -10.10
CA VAL A 88 -13.82 7.21 -8.67
C VAL A 88 -12.82 6.12 -8.25
N ALA A 89 -11.55 6.53 -8.15
CA ALA A 89 -10.51 5.78 -7.47
C ALA A 89 -10.91 5.45 -6.04
N LYS A 90 -11.00 4.15 -5.71
CA LYS A 90 -11.19 3.70 -4.33
C LYS A 90 -9.86 3.74 -3.60
N PHE A 91 -9.70 4.73 -2.72
CA PHE A 91 -8.53 4.83 -1.85
C PHE A 91 -8.71 3.98 -0.59
N PRO A 92 -7.60 3.60 0.05
CA PRO A 92 -7.63 2.91 1.34
C PRO A 92 -8.41 3.72 2.40
N GLU A 93 -9.21 3.03 3.21
CA GLU A 93 -10.02 3.63 4.27
C GLU A 93 -9.61 3.08 5.64
N HIS A 94 -9.85 3.87 6.69
CA HIS A 94 -9.62 3.46 8.08
C HIS A 94 -10.54 4.25 9.02
N PRO A 95 -11.16 3.64 10.05
CA PRO A 95 -12.14 4.31 10.92
C PRO A 95 -11.62 5.59 11.58
N CYS A 96 -10.34 5.64 11.95
CA CYS A 96 -9.74 6.81 12.57
C CYS A 96 -9.37 7.94 11.59
N PHE A 97 -9.46 7.73 10.26
CA PHE A 97 -8.95 8.66 9.26
C PHE A 97 -10.03 9.13 8.29
N LYS A 98 -9.89 10.38 7.85
CA LYS A 98 -10.67 10.95 6.75
C LYS A 98 -9.72 11.47 5.67
N LEU A 99 -10.00 11.14 4.41
CA LEU A 99 -9.30 11.71 3.26
C LEU A 99 -9.60 13.22 3.15
N VAL A 100 -8.55 14.03 3.05
CA VAL A 100 -8.64 15.50 2.94
C VAL A 100 -8.24 15.97 1.56
N SER A 101 -7.22 15.35 0.96
CA SER A 101 -6.69 15.74 -0.34
C SER A 101 -6.05 14.55 -1.06
N SER A 102 -6.12 14.58 -2.38
CA SER A 102 -5.48 13.62 -3.29
C SER A 102 -4.85 14.39 -4.44
N CYS A 103 -3.55 14.19 -4.70
CA CYS A 103 -2.85 14.82 -5.81
C CYS A 103 -2.21 13.76 -6.72
N GLU A 104 -2.68 13.63 -7.96
CA GLU A 104 -2.14 12.65 -8.91
C GLU A 104 -0.83 13.15 -9.55
N GLN A 105 0.16 12.26 -9.61
CA GLN A 105 1.36 12.38 -10.43
C GLN A 105 1.38 11.23 -11.45
N ILE A 106 1.22 11.59 -12.73
CA ILE A 106 1.29 10.64 -13.84
C ILE A 106 2.74 10.23 -14.09
N LEU A 107 3.03 8.93 -14.03
CA LEU A 107 4.37 8.38 -14.22
C LEU A 107 4.53 7.66 -15.57
N SER A 108 3.45 7.15 -16.14
CA SER A 108 3.38 6.62 -17.51
C SER A 108 1.94 6.67 -18.03
N LEU A 109 1.70 6.16 -19.24
CA LEU A 109 0.35 6.01 -19.79
C LEU A 109 -0.53 5.06 -18.96
N ARG A 110 0.08 4.05 -18.34
CA ARG A 110 -0.63 2.99 -17.60
C ARG A 110 -0.60 3.16 -16.08
N TYR A 111 0.30 3.99 -15.58
CA TYR A 111 0.63 4.07 -14.17
C TYR A 111 0.75 5.51 -13.69
N SER A 112 0.13 5.79 -12.56
CA SER A 112 0.33 7.01 -11.79
C SER A 112 0.51 6.69 -10.32
N ARG A 113 0.94 7.68 -9.55
CA ARG A 113 0.87 7.64 -8.09
C ARG A 113 0.11 8.84 -7.59
N VAL A 114 -0.67 8.67 -6.54
CA VAL A 114 -1.48 9.72 -5.93
C VAL A 114 -0.93 10.00 -4.54
N LEU A 115 -0.59 11.25 -4.25
CA LEU A 115 -0.28 11.67 -2.89
C LEU A 115 -1.59 11.83 -2.12
N LEU A 116 -1.84 10.94 -1.17
CA LEU A 116 -3.01 10.96 -0.29
C LEU A 116 -2.67 11.71 0.99
N THR A 117 -3.54 12.62 1.40
CA THR A 117 -3.47 13.31 2.70
C THR A 117 -4.71 12.96 3.50
N MET A 118 -4.51 12.29 4.63
CA MET A 118 -5.56 11.90 5.56
C MET A 118 -5.35 12.59 6.90
N VAL A 119 -6.45 12.98 7.55
CA VAL A 119 -6.43 13.54 8.91
C VAL A 119 -7.01 12.54 9.89
N LYS A 120 -6.37 12.37 11.04
CA LYS A 120 -6.88 11.53 12.12
C LYS A 120 -8.06 12.25 12.80
N VAL A 121 -9.25 11.68 12.69
CA VAL A 121 -10.51 12.28 13.20
C VAL A 121 -10.99 11.67 14.52
N GLY A 122 -10.51 10.48 14.86
CA GLY A 122 -10.92 9.76 16.06
C GLY A 122 -9.74 9.13 16.81
N PRO A 123 -9.92 8.83 18.12
CA PRO A 123 -8.92 8.11 18.89
C PRO A 123 -8.75 6.68 18.36
N TYR A 124 -7.64 6.06 18.74
CA TYR A 124 -7.44 4.62 18.55
C TYR A 124 -8.10 3.90 19.73
N THR A 125 -9.14 3.11 19.45
CA THR A 125 -9.93 2.38 20.46
C THR A 125 -9.58 0.90 20.44
N GLU A 126 -9.95 0.18 21.51
CA GLU A 126 -9.83 -1.30 21.57
C GLU A 126 -10.58 -1.98 20.42
N GLU A 127 -11.69 -1.40 19.97
CA GLU A 127 -12.45 -1.92 18.83
C GLU A 127 -11.66 -1.79 17.51
N VAL A 128 -10.98 -0.65 17.31
CA VAL A 128 -10.09 -0.44 16.14
C VAL A 128 -8.90 -1.41 16.20
N GLU A 129 -8.34 -1.64 17.38
CA GLU A 129 -7.29 -2.64 17.59
C GLU A 129 -7.74 -4.04 17.19
N ARG A 130 -8.89 -4.49 17.72
CA ARG A 130 -9.47 -5.79 17.36
C ARG A 130 -9.73 -5.92 15.85
N MET A 131 -10.28 -4.89 15.21
CA MET A 131 -10.47 -4.89 13.75
C MET A 131 -9.14 -5.03 13.01
N GLY A 132 -8.09 -4.33 13.45
CA GLY A 132 -6.76 -4.43 12.87
C GLY A 132 -6.14 -5.82 13.02
N GLU A 133 -6.31 -6.45 14.18
CA GLU A 133 -5.85 -7.82 14.45
C GLU A 133 -6.56 -8.85 13.57
N GLU A 134 -7.88 -8.74 13.44
CA GLU A 134 -8.69 -9.61 12.57
C GLU A 134 -8.24 -9.51 11.10
N ARG A 135 -8.03 -8.29 10.60
CA ARG A 135 -7.51 -8.08 9.24
C ARG A 135 -6.08 -8.58 9.09
N HIS A 136 -5.23 -8.42 10.11
CA HIS A 136 -3.88 -8.98 10.09
C HIS A 136 -3.88 -10.51 10.03
N GLN A 137 -4.80 -11.16 10.75
CA GLN A 137 -4.99 -12.60 10.67
C GLN A 137 -5.47 -13.03 9.27
N GLU A 138 -6.44 -12.29 8.70
CA GLU A 138 -6.90 -12.52 7.32
C GLU A 138 -5.75 -12.42 6.30
N PHE A 139 -4.87 -11.42 6.42
CA PHE A 139 -3.71 -11.28 5.54
C PHE A 139 -2.72 -12.44 5.68
N ARG A 140 -2.56 -12.99 6.90
CA ARG A 140 -1.70 -14.15 7.13
C ARG A 140 -2.27 -15.42 6.53
N GLU A 141 -3.57 -15.67 6.72
CA GLU A 141 -4.26 -16.86 6.22
C GLU A 141 -4.37 -16.84 4.69
N ASN A 142 -4.69 -15.68 4.12
CA ASN A 142 -4.90 -15.49 2.68
C ASN A 142 -3.67 -14.89 1.97
N HIS A 143 -2.47 -15.03 2.54
CA HIS A 143 -1.26 -14.35 2.06
C HIS A 143 -1.01 -14.56 0.56
N GLN A 144 -1.18 -15.79 0.07
CA GLN A 144 -0.96 -16.12 -1.35
C GLN A 144 -1.92 -15.37 -2.28
N LYS A 145 -3.21 -15.31 -1.92
CA LYS A 145 -4.24 -14.60 -2.68
C LYS A 145 -3.92 -13.11 -2.79
N TRP A 146 -3.56 -12.47 -1.67
CA TRP A 146 -3.21 -11.05 -1.65
C TRP A 146 -1.94 -10.71 -2.44
N MET A 147 -1.03 -11.66 -2.60
CA MET A 147 0.16 -11.49 -3.44
C MET A 147 -0.17 -11.51 -4.94
N GLU A 148 -1.19 -12.28 -5.34
CA GLU A 148 -1.63 -12.37 -6.74
C GLU A 148 -2.46 -11.15 -7.13
N GLU A 149 -3.42 -10.74 -6.30
CA GLU A 149 -4.27 -9.55 -6.53
C GLU A 149 -3.48 -8.23 -6.47
N GLY A 150 -2.41 -8.18 -5.68
CA GLY A 150 -1.57 -6.99 -5.50
C GLY A 150 -0.40 -6.85 -6.48
N ASN A 151 -0.33 -7.65 -7.55
CA ASN A 151 0.82 -7.67 -8.47
C ASN A 151 0.80 -6.51 -9.47
N LEU A 152 1.10 -5.33 -8.96
CA LEU A 152 1.15 -4.10 -9.73
C LEU A 152 2.31 -4.06 -10.74
N HIS A 153 3.43 -4.74 -10.45
CA HIS A 153 4.55 -4.83 -11.39
C HIS A 153 4.10 -5.40 -12.74
N THR A 154 3.40 -6.53 -12.70
CA THR A 154 2.86 -7.15 -13.93
C THR A 154 1.90 -6.20 -14.63
N ALA A 155 0.96 -5.58 -13.93
CA ALA A 155 0.01 -4.65 -14.55
C ALA A 155 0.70 -3.43 -15.23
N VAL A 156 1.79 -2.91 -14.64
CA VAL A 156 2.51 -1.76 -15.20
C VAL A 156 3.40 -2.14 -16.39
N PHE A 157 4.03 -3.32 -16.37
CA PHE A 157 5.07 -3.70 -17.33
C PHE A 157 4.66 -4.74 -18.36
N SER A 158 3.52 -5.42 -18.21
CA SER A 158 3.03 -6.38 -19.22
C SER A 158 2.91 -5.73 -20.60
N PRO A 159 3.24 -6.41 -21.70
CA PRO A 159 2.95 -5.90 -23.04
C PRO A 159 1.46 -5.62 -23.18
N ALA A 160 1.08 -4.48 -23.77
CA ALA A 160 -0.31 -4.30 -24.17
C ALA A 160 -0.63 -5.33 -25.25
N GLU A 161 -1.63 -6.19 -25.04
CA GLU A 161 -2.15 -6.98 -26.15
C GLU A 161 -2.65 -6.03 -27.23
N HIS A 162 -2.36 -6.37 -28.48
CA HIS A 162 -2.59 -5.53 -29.65
C HIS A 162 -4.08 -5.14 -29.78
N ASP A 163 -4.46 -3.96 -29.28
CA ASP A 163 -5.81 -3.45 -29.46
C ASP A 163 -5.94 -2.63 -30.74
N LYS A 164 -6.85 -3.09 -31.59
CA LYS A 164 -7.38 -2.37 -32.75
C LYS A 164 -7.89 -1.02 -32.25
N LYS A 165 -7.37 0.07 -32.83
CA LYS A 165 -7.84 1.44 -32.58
C LYS A 165 -9.38 1.53 -32.67
N PRO A 166 -10.08 2.00 -31.63
CA PRO A 166 -11.29 2.78 -31.82
C PRO A 166 -10.88 4.25 -31.96
N GLU A 167 -11.32 4.90 -33.02
CA GLU A 167 -11.35 6.36 -33.10
C GLU A 167 -12.40 6.87 -32.11
N SER A 168 -12.00 7.64 -31.09
CA SER A 168 -12.77 8.81 -30.63
C SER A 168 -12.09 9.60 -29.51
N ASP A 169 -12.23 10.92 -29.68
CA ASP A 169 -12.16 12.04 -28.75
C ASP A 169 -10.83 12.42 -28.06
N ARG A 170 -10.04 13.22 -28.80
CA ARG A 170 -8.86 13.93 -28.31
C ARG A 170 -9.27 15.25 -27.63
N GLY A 171 -9.75 15.19 -26.40
CA GLY A 171 -10.04 16.45 -25.70
C GLY A 171 -10.45 16.32 -24.23
N SER A 172 -9.53 15.90 -23.34
CA SER A 172 -9.56 16.22 -21.88
C SER A 172 -8.63 15.35 -21.01
N LYS A 173 -8.03 14.27 -21.52
CA LYS A 173 -7.18 13.41 -20.68
C LYS A 173 -5.85 14.12 -20.33
N PRO A 174 -5.46 14.20 -19.04
CA PRO A 174 -4.19 14.80 -18.66
C PRO A 174 -3.04 14.04 -19.32
N LYS A 175 -2.20 14.78 -20.05
CA LYS A 175 -1.13 14.21 -20.89
C LYS A 175 0.08 13.89 -20.03
N TYR A 176 0.58 12.66 -20.15
CA TYR A 176 1.91 12.30 -19.68
C TYR A 176 2.95 13.22 -20.33
N ARG A 177 3.70 13.97 -19.51
CA ARG A 177 4.68 14.95 -19.98
C ARG A 177 6.07 14.40 -19.75
N GLY A 178 6.50 13.51 -20.65
CA GLY A 178 7.78 12.79 -20.56
C GLY A 178 9.05 13.61 -20.82
N LYS A 179 9.14 14.86 -20.34
CA LYS A 179 10.34 15.69 -20.48
C LYS A 179 10.69 16.44 -19.20
N TYR A 180 11.64 15.89 -18.45
CA TYR A 180 12.66 16.55 -17.60
C TYR A 180 13.84 15.55 -17.56
N VAL A 181 14.91 15.76 -18.36
CA VAL A 181 16.22 16.33 -17.97
C VAL A 181 16.69 15.86 -16.60
#